data_AF-A0A538TZG2-F1
#
_entry.id   AF-A0A538TZG2-F1
#
_cell.length_a   1.000
_cell.length_b   1.000
_cell.length_c   1.000
_cell.angle_alpha   90.00
_cell.angle_beta   90.00
_cell.angle_gamma   90.00
#
_symmetry.space_group_name_H-M   'P 1'
#
loop_
_entity.id
_entity.type
_entity.pdbx_description
1 polymer ?
#
loop_
_entity_poly.entity_id
_entity_poly.type
_entity_poly.pdbx_seq_one_letter_code
_entity_poly.pdbx_strand_id
1 'polypeptide(L)'
;MRGRATCRVAGAREVVRLEHWPRPPLRVEATRGGLHAETRALEERRLREALDRARGNKTRAARALGLSRQGLLKKLRRYGLGAADAAFEGSELDAPSGAP
;
A
#
# COMPACT_ATOMS: atom_id res chain seq x y z
N MET A 1 36.84 -6.65 -20.95
CA MET A 1 36.10 -7.79 -21.55
C MET A 1 34.77 -7.92 -20.82
N ARG A 2 33.63 -7.53 -21.42
CA ARG A 2 32.31 -7.66 -20.77
C ARG A 2 31.74 -9.03 -21.14
N GLY A 3 31.65 -9.93 -20.17
CA GLY A 3 31.03 -11.24 -20.34
C GLY A 3 29.60 -11.10 -20.85
N ARG A 4 29.26 -11.81 -21.93
CA ARG A 4 27.90 -11.84 -22.48
C ARG A 4 27.01 -12.63 -21.53
N ALA A 5 26.11 -11.94 -20.84
CA ALA A 5 25.05 -12.58 -20.06
C ALA A 5 24.07 -13.26 -21.03
N THR A 6 24.01 -14.59 -21.00
CA THR A 6 23.05 -15.38 -21.77
C THR A 6 21.88 -15.75 -20.85
N CYS A 7 20.66 -15.30 -21.17
CA CYS A 7 19.44 -15.74 -20.49
C CYS A 7 18.77 -16.86 -21.30
N ARG A 8 18.39 -17.96 -20.65
CA ARG A 8 17.65 -19.06 -21.28
C ARG A 8 16.15 -18.74 -21.21
N VAL A 9 15.50 -18.63 -22.37
CA VAL A 9 14.06 -18.40 -22.46
C VAL A 9 13.35 -19.75 -22.51
N ALA A 10 12.44 -20.00 -21.56
CA ALA A 10 11.64 -21.22 -21.55
C ALA A 10 10.71 -21.27 -22.77
N GLY A 11 10.70 -22.40 -23.50
CA GLY A 11 9.85 -22.62 -24.67
C GLY A 11 10.41 -22.12 -26.01
N ALA A 12 11.62 -21.56 -26.04
CA ALA A 12 12.26 -21.19 -27.30
C ALA A 12 12.64 -22.46 -28.10
N ARG A 13 12.14 -22.56 -29.34
CA ARG A 13 12.50 -23.64 -30.28
C ARG A 13 13.89 -23.45 -30.90
N GLU A 14 14.46 -22.26 -30.73
CA GLU A 14 15.76 -21.84 -31.28
C GLU A 14 16.52 -20.95 -30.28
N VAL A 15 17.82 -20.74 -30.53
CA VAL A 15 18.66 -19.87 -29.70
C VAL A 15 18.28 -18.39 -29.93
N VAL A 16 17.63 -17.77 -28.94
CA VAL A 16 17.31 -16.34 -28.97
C VAL A 16 18.58 -15.54 -28.67
N ARG A 17 19.11 -14.85 -29.69
CA ARG A 17 20.23 -13.91 -29.55
C ARG A 17 19.71 -12.54 -29.10
N LEU A 18 20.60 -11.72 -28.52
CA LEU A 18 20.24 -10.37 -28.04
C LEU A 18 19.63 -9.51 -29.15
N GLU A 19 20.04 -9.72 -30.41
CA GLU A 19 19.50 -9.05 -31.60
C GLU A 19 18.04 -9.42 -31.94
N HIS A 20 17.54 -10.57 -31.47
CA HIS A 20 16.15 -10.98 -31.66
C HIS A 20 15.21 -10.39 -30.61
N TRP A 21 15.76 -9.83 -29.53
CA TRP A 21 14.96 -9.22 -28.48
C TRP A 21 14.44 -7.86 -28.96
N PRO A 22 13.13 -7.58 -28.84
CA PRO A 22 12.61 -6.26 -29.17
C PRO A 22 13.32 -5.23 -28.30
N ARG A 23 14.02 -4.29 -28.92
CA ARG A 23 14.72 -3.21 -28.22
C ARG A 23 13.66 -2.49 -27.37
N PRO A 24 13.71 -2.54 -26.03
CA PRO A 24 12.58 -2.07 -25.24
C PRO A 24 12.40 -0.57 -25.49
N PRO A 25 11.22 -0.11 -25.98
CA PRO A 25 10.95 1.31 -26.08
C PRO A 25 10.77 1.96 -24.69
N LEU A 26 10.57 1.14 -23.66
CA LEU A 26 10.30 1.59 -22.30
C LEU A 26 11.61 1.71 -21.53
N ARG A 27 12.13 2.94 -21.47
CA ARG A 27 13.00 3.33 -20.36
C ARG A 27 12.14 3.33 -19.10
N VAL A 28 12.31 2.31 -18.28
CA VAL A 28 11.77 2.35 -16.92
C VAL A 28 12.68 3.31 -16.15
N GLU A 29 12.22 4.54 -15.96
CA GLU A 29 12.87 5.45 -15.02
C GLU A 29 12.76 4.81 -13.64
N ALA A 30 13.91 4.45 -13.07
CA ALA A 30 13.95 3.91 -11.73
C ALA A 30 13.42 4.97 -10.77
N THR A 31 12.21 4.76 -10.29
CA THR A 31 11.61 5.58 -9.22
C THR A 31 12.54 5.53 -8.01
N ARG A 32 12.90 6.70 -7.49
CA ARG A 32 13.69 6.79 -6.26
C ARG A 32 12.84 6.27 -5.11
N GLY A 33 13.11 5.03 -4.68
CA GLY A 33 12.37 4.34 -3.61
C GLY A 33 12.01 2.88 -3.93
N GLY A 34 12.06 2.48 -5.19
CA GLY A 34 11.75 1.12 -5.63
C GLY A 34 10.28 0.71 -5.44
N LEU A 35 9.96 -0.52 -5.86
CA LEU A 35 8.59 -1.03 -5.91
C LEU A 35 7.84 -0.98 -4.57
N HIS A 36 8.56 -1.21 -3.46
CA HIS A 36 7.97 -1.15 -2.12
C HIS A 36 7.49 0.26 -1.76
N ALA A 37 8.25 1.30 -2.09
CA ALA A 37 7.85 2.68 -1.81
C ALA A 37 6.65 3.10 -2.67
N GLU A 38 6.63 2.72 -3.95
CA GLU A 38 5.49 2.96 -4.84
C GLU A 38 4.21 2.30 -4.33
N THR A 39 4.32 1.02 -3.97
CA THR A 39 3.20 0.26 -3.43
C THR A 39 2.68 0.92 -2.15
N ARG A 40 3.58 1.36 -1.27
CA ARG A 40 3.24 2.05 -0.02
C ARG A 40 2.47 3.34 -0.28
N ALA A 41 2.96 4.18 -1.20
CA ALA A 41 2.31 5.45 -1.55
C ALA A 41 0.91 5.23 -2.19
N LEU A 42 0.80 4.22 -3.08
CA LEU A 42 -0.48 3.85 -3.68
C LEU A 42 -1.48 3.36 -2.61
N GLU A 43 -1.05 2.47 -1.72
CA GLU A 43 -1.89 1.95 -0.64
C GLU A 43 -2.41 3.08 0.25
N GLU A 44 -1.53 3.98 0.69
CA GLU A 44 -1.88 5.10 1.56
C GLU A 44 -2.93 6.01 0.91
N ARG A 45 -2.75 6.35 -0.37
CA ARG A 45 -3.71 7.14 -1.15
C ARG A 45 -5.07 6.45 -1.23
N ARG A 46 -5.09 5.16 -1.56
CA ARG A 46 -6.35 4.38 -1.69
C ARG A 46 -7.09 4.25 -0.37
N LEU A 47 -6.38 4.09 0.74
CA LEU A 47 -6.98 4.06 2.08
C LEU A 47 -7.68 5.38 2.40
N ARG A 48 -7.03 6.53 2.14
CA ARG A 48 -7.63 7.85 2.34
C ARG A 48 -8.87 8.07 1.47
N GLU A 49 -8.76 7.82 0.18
CA GLU A 49 -9.89 7.95 -0.77
C GLU A 49 -11.10 7.11 -0.34
N ALA A 50 -10.86 5.86 0.11
CA ALA A 50 -11.94 4.97 0.53
C ALA A 50 -12.61 5.46 1.82
N LEU A 51 -11.84 5.96 2.79
CA LEU A 51 -12.38 6.55 4.02
C LEU A 51 -13.20 7.80 3.72
N ASP A 52 -12.69 8.68 2.86
CA ASP A 52 -13.38 9.92 2.46
C ASP A 52 -14.72 9.63 1.77
N ARG A 53 -14.71 8.75 0.74
CA ARG A 53 -15.95 8.32 0.05
C ARG A 53 -16.94 7.61 0.99
N ALA A 54 -16.44 6.93 2.01
CA ALA A 54 -17.26 6.26 3.01
C ALA A 54 -17.66 7.18 4.18
N ARG A 55 -17.27 8.46 4.16
CA ARG A 55 -17.46 9.44 5.25
C ARG A 55 -16.99 8.87 6.60
N GLY A 56 -15.81 8.26 6.61
CA GLY A 56 -15.22 7.63 7.80
C GLY A 56 -15.81 6.28 8.19
N ASN A 57 -16.83 5.76 7.50
CA ASN A 57 -17.37 4.42 7.79
C ASN A 57 -16.37 3.33 7.39
N LYS A 58 -15.60 2.86 8.39
CA LYS A 58 -14.52 1.88 8.25
C LYS A 58 -15.00 0.55 7.65
N THR A 59 -16.21 0.09 7.95
CA THR A 59 -16.76 -1.15 7.38
C THR A 59 -17.09 -0.97 5.89
N ARG A 60 -17.70 0.15 5.51
CA ARG A 60 -18.00 0.47 4.11
C ARG A 60 -16.73 0.68 3.30
N ALA A 61 -15.74 1.39 3.84
CA ALA A 61 -14.43 1.58 3.21
C ALA A 61 -13.69 0.25 2.98
N ALA A 62 -13.72 -0.65 3.98
CA ALA A 62 -13.11 -1.97 3.86
C ALA A 62 -13.75 -2.79 2.73
N ARG A 63 -15.09 -2.82 2.67
CA ARG A 63 -15.83 -3.49 1.59
C ARG A 63 -15.50 -2.91 0.21
N ALA A 64 -15.42 -1.58 0.09
CA ALA A 64 -15.07 -0.92 -1.17
C ALA A 64 -13.64 -1.24 -1.66
N LEU A 65 -12.72 -1.53 -0.74
CA LEU A 65 -11.35 -1.94 -1.05
C LEU A 65 -11.17 -3.47 -1.15
N GLY A 66 -12.23 -4.26 -0.97
CA GLY A 66 -12.13 -5.73 -0.94
C GLY A 66 -11.36 -6.29 0.27
N LEU A 67 -11.32 -5.54 1.38
CA LEU A 67 -10.63 -5.92 2.61
C LEU A 67 -11.61 -6.36 3.68
N SER A 68 -11.15 -7.21 4.60
CA SER A 68 -11.84 -7.37 5.88
C SER A 68 -11.73 -6.08 6.71
N ARG A 69 -12.72 -5.82 7.59
CA ARG A 69 -12.67 -4.68 8.51
C ARG A 69 -11.38 -4.68 9.35
N GLN A 70 -10.98 -5.84 9.87
CA GLN A 70 -9.74 -5.99 10.65
C GLN A 70 -8.50 -5.74 9.81
N GLY A 71 -8.47 -6.18 8.54
CA GLY A 71 -7.40 -5.90 7.61
C GLY A 71 -7.24 -4.40 7.32
N LEU A 72 -8.36 -3.70 7.13
CA LEU A 72 -8.36 -2.24 7.00
C LEU A 72 -7.78 -1.58 8.25
N LEU A 73 -8.26 -1.92 9.45
CA LEU A 73 -7.76 -1.33 10.70
C LEU A 73 -6.24 -1.52 10.87
N LYS A 74 -5.73 -2.73 10.57
CA LYS A 74 -4.28 -3.00 10.61
C LYS A 74 -3.51 -2.10 9.65
N LYS A 75 -4.01 -1.89 8.43
CA LYS A 75 -3.41 -0.97 7.46
C LYS A 75 -3.48 0.47 7.96
N LEU A 76 -4.64 0.96 8.43
CA LEU A 76 -4.77 2.32 8.93
C LEU A 76 -3.78 2.63 10.06
N ARG A 77 -3.57 1.70 11.01
CA ARG A 77 -2.53 1.86 12.04
C ARG A 77 -1.12 1.91 11.45
N ARG A 78 -0.79 1.03 10.52
CA ARG A 78 0.53 1.00 9.83
C ARG A 78 0.84 2.33 9.13
N TYR A 79 -0.19 3.01 8.62
CA TYR A 79 -0.07 4.27 7.88
C TYR A 79 -0.38 5.52 8.73
N GLY A 80 -0.65 5.37 10.03
CA GLY A 80 -0.99 6.51 10.90
C GLY A 80 -2.34 7.18 10.57
N LEU A 81 -3.25 6.48 9.89
CA LEU A 81 -4.55 7.00 9.43
C LEU A 81 -5.70 6.72 10.43
N GLY A 82 -5.39 6.38 11.68
CA GLY A 82 -6.33 5.89 12.69
C GLY A 82 -6.90 6.93 13.66
N ALA A 83 -6.59 8.22 13.52
CA ALA A 83 -6.79 9.23 14.56
C ALA A 83 -8.25 9.64 14.84
N ALA A 84 -9.25 9.11 14.12
CA ALA A 84 -10.66 9.40 14.44
C ALA A 84 -11.15 8.75 15.74
N ASP A 85 -10.39 7.80 16.32
CA ASP A 85 -10.75 7.14 17.57
C ASP A 85 -10.04 7.79 18.80
N ALA A 86 -9.09 8.73 18.60
CA ALA A 86 -8.32 9.36 19.68
C ALA A 86 -8.99 10.60 20.31
N ALA A 87 -10.04 11.14 19.70
CA ALA A 87 -10.76 12.31 20.22
C ALA A 87 -11.77 11.98 21.34
N PHE A 88 -11.92 10.71 21.72
CA PHE A 88 -12.87 10.26 22.77
C PHE A 88 -12.20 9.78 24.07
N GLU A 89 -10.88 9.69 24.12
CA GLU A 89 -10.12 9.42 25.36
C GLU A 89 -9.62 10.76 25.94
N GLY A 90 -10.52 11.48 26.59
CA GLY A 90 -10.22 12.79 27.21
C GLY A 90 -11.41 13.45 27.94
N SER A 91 -12.50 12.71 28.16
CA SER A 91 -13.60 13.10 29.04
C SER A 91 -13.67 12.09 30.19
N GLU A 92 -12.54 11.85 30.83
CA GLU A 92 -12.49 11.25 32.15
C GLU A 92 -13.07 12.31 33.09
N LEU A 93 -14.34 12.14 33.46
CA LEU A 93 -14.98 12.86 34.54
C LEU A 93 -14.20 12.57 35.83
N ASP A 94 -13.14 13.32 36.07
CA ASP A 94 -12.45 13.36 37.36
C ASP A 94 -13.17 14.39 38.24
N ALA A 95 -14.30 13.96 38.79
CA ALA A 95 -14.88 14.60 39.97
C ALA A 95 -14.69 13.61 41.12
N PRO A 96 -13.86 13.89 42.13
CA PRO A 96 -13.76 13.02 43.29
C PRO A 96 -15.07 13.10 44.07
N SER A 97 -15.94 12.11 43.88
CA SER A 97 -17.01 11.77 44.81
C SER A 97 -16.37 11.12 46.03
N GLY A 98 -15.94 11.95 46.98
CA GLY A 98 -15.46 11.51 48.28
C GLY A 98 -15.97 12.45 49.37
N ALA A 99 -17.12 12.11 49.95
CA ALA A 99 -17.55 12.64 51.23
C ALA A 99 -18.07 11.46 52.07
N PRO A 100 -17.36 11.06 53.13
CA PRO A 100 -18.00 10.45 54.30
C PRO A 100 -18.58 11.52 55.23
#